data_AF-A0A369VT42-F1
#
_entry.id   AF-A0A369VT42-F1
#
_cell.length_a   1.000
_cell.length_b   1.000
_cell.length_c   1.000
_cell.angle_alpha   90.00
_cell.angle_beta   90.00
_cell.angle_gamma   90.00
#
_symmetry.space_group_name_H-M   'P 1'
#
loop_
_entity.id
_entity.type
_entity.pdbx_description
1 polymer ?
#
loop_
_entity_poly.entity_id
_entity_poly.type
_entity_poly.pdbx_seq_one_letter_code
_entity_poly.pdbx_strand_id
1 'polypeptide(L)' 'MATLYPAQEQDSFDAAAWLAALTQIGGGYALMSGRRLAFMVEDCDPEDLAVVMSHLIGRADRQEAIKAAIERRQCGETA' A
#
# COMPACT_ATOMS: atom_id res chain seq x y z
N MET A 1 23.66 16.64 -26.56
CA MET A 1 22.37 17.14 -26.01
C MET A 1 21.77 16.02 -25.18
N ALA A 2 21.80 16.15 -23.86
CA ALA A 2 21.21 15.16 -22.96
C ALA A 2 19.71 15.48 -22.85
N THR A 3 18.87 14.63 -23.43
CA THR A 3 17.42 14.66 -23.19
C THR A 3 17.21 14.13 -21.78
N LEU A 4 17.10 15.05 -20.81
CA LEU A 4 16.52 14.77 -19.50
C LEU A 4 15.06 14.39 -19.77
N TYR A 5 14.78 13.08 -19.76
CA TYR A 5 13.40 12.60 -19.66
C TYR A 5 12.80 13.25 -18.42
N PRO A 6 11.62 13.91 -18.51
CA PRO A 6 10.97 14.43 -17.32
C PRO A 6 10.84 13.26 -16.34
N ALA A 7 11.25 13.49 -15.09
CA ALA A 7 11.06 12.57 -13.99
C ALA A 7 9.63 12.03 -14.09
N GLN A 8 9.52 10.71 -14.25
CA GLN A 8 8.22 10.06 -14.43
C GLN A 8 7.28 10.62 -13.39
N GLU A 9 6.10 11.06 -13.83
CA GLU A 9 4.97 11.34 -12.96
C GLU A 9 4.73 10.06 -12.15
N GLN A 10 5.35 9.99 -10.97
CA GLN A 10 4.98 9.07 -9.93
C GLN A 10 3.54 9.44 -9.64
N ASP A 11 2.62 8.70 -10.25
CA ASP A 11 1.32 8.42 -9.68
C ASP A 11 1.57 8.22 -8.18
N SER A 12 1.27 9.28 -7.40
CA SER A 12 1.77 9.43 -6.04
C SER A 12 0.91 8.54 -5.16
N PHE A 13 1.17 7.24 -5.27
CA PHE A 13 0.48 6.25 -4.48
C PHE A 13 0.96 6.40 -3.04
N ASP A 14 0.12 7.03 -2.23
CA ASP A 14 0.37 7.18 -0.81
C ASP A 14 0.01 5.85 -0.10
N ALA A 15 1.05 5.07 0.18
CA ALA A 15 0.92 3.80 0.85
C ALA A 15 0.37 3.92 2.27
N ALA A 16 0.64 5.02 2.99
CA ALA A 16 0.14 5.24 4.34
C ALA A 16 -1.36 5.57 4.30
N ALA A 17 -1.78 6.42 3.37
CA ALA A 17 -3.19 6.72 3.13
C ALA A 17 -3.97 5.47 2.68
N TRP A 18 -3.37 4.64 1.82
CA TRP A 18 -3.99 3.38 1.40
C TRP A 18 -4.15 2.40 2.56
N LEU A 19 -3.14 2.27 3.43
CA LEU A 19 -3.22 1.43 4.63
C LEU A 19 -4.30 1.95 5.60
N ALA A 20 -4.41 3.28 5.75
CA ALA A 20 -5.47 3.89 6.54
C ALA A 20 -6.85 3.57 5.96
N ALA A 21 -7.04 3.71 4.64
CA ALA A 21 -8.29 3.37 3.96
C ALA A 21 -8.66 1.89 4.15
N LEU A 22 -7.70 0.95 4.01
CA LEU A 22 -7.92 -0.46 4.30
C LEU A 22 -8.41 -0.68 5.74
N THR A 23 -7.80 0.01 6.73
CA THR A 23 -8.22 -0.12 8.13
C THR A 23 -9.57 0.53 8.43
N GLN A 24 -9.95 1.58 7.70
CA GLN A 24 -11.24 2.25 7.87
C GLN A 24 -12.42 1.38 7.45
N ILE A 25 -12.23 0.51 6.45
CA ILE A 25 -13.27 -0.43 6.00
C ILE A 25 -13.31 -1.72 6.83
N GLY A 26 -12.61 -1.79 7.96
CA GLY A 26 -12.54 -2.98 8.82
C GLY A 26 -11.43 -3.96 8.44
N GLY A 27 -10.59 -3.60 7.47
CA GLY A 27 -9.41 -4.38 7.11
C GLY A 27 -8.27 -4.25 8.11
N GLY A 28 -7.31 -5.15 7.99
CA GLY A 28 -6.08 -5.19 8.75
C GLY A 28 -4.94 -5.65 7.86
N TYR A 29 -3.72 -5.46 8.33
CA TYR A 29 -2.54 -5.86 7.58
C TYR A 29 -1.44 -6.35 8.51
N ALA A 30 -0.63 -7.25 7.99
CA ALA A 30 0.58 -7.72 8.65
C ALA A 30 1.69 -7.91 7.63
N LEU A 31 2.92 -7.59 8.04
CA LEU A 31 4.11 -7.96 7.31
C LEU A 31 4.72 -9.20 7.97
N MET A 32 4.58 -10.35 7.32
CA MET A 32 5.11 -11.62 7.80
C MET A 32 6.61 -11.75 7.50
N SER A 33 7.25 -12.72 8.15
CA SER A 33 8.63 -13.12 7.87
C SER A 33 8.90 -13.26 6.37
N GLY A 34 10.02 -12.68 5.92
CA GLY A 34 10.37 -12.61 4.49
C GLY A 34 9.65 -11.50 3.71
N ARG A 35 9.18 -10.44 4.39
CA ARG A 35 8.47 -9.29 3.80
C ARG A 35 7.24 -9.70 2.98
N ARG A 36 6.55 -10.76 3.41
CA ARG A 36 5.29 -11.20 2.79
C ARG A 36 4.16 -10.37 3.36
N LEU A 37 3.45 -9.66 2.49
CA LEU A 37 2.35 -8.80 2.86
C LEU A 37 1.07 -9.63 2.96
N ALA A 38 0.37 -9.51 4.07
CA ALA A 38 -0.91 -10.15 4.32
C ALA A 38 -1.96 -9.09 4.64
N PHE A 39 -3.13 -9.23 4.02
CA PHE A 39 -4.31 -8.43 4.33
C PHE A 39 -5.35 -9.32 4.99
N MET A 40 -5.89 -8.84 6.09
CA MET A 40 -6.96 -9.50 6.84
C MET A 40 -8.20 -8.65 6.68
N VAL A 41 -9.34 -9.25 6.39
CA VAL A 41 -10.61 -8.54 6.22
C VAL A 41 -11.66 -9.33 6.98
N GLU A 42 -12.40 -8.65 7.84
CA GLU A 42 -13.51 -9.24 8.59
C GLU A 42 -14.73 -8.33 8.38
N ASP A 43 -15.81 -8.89 7.83
CA ASP A 43 -17.06 -8.17 7.58
C ASP A 43 -16.95 -6.90 6.70
N CYS A 44 -15.93 -6.82 5.83
CA CYS A 44 -15.80 -5.71 4.89
C CYS A 44 -16.89 -5.77 3.81
N ASP A 45 -17.44 -4.60 3.44
CA ASP A 45 -18.27 -4.48 2.25
C ASP A 45 -17.45 -4.88 1.00
N PRO A 46 -18.01 -5.75 0.12
CA PRO A 46 -17.27 -6.28 -1.03
C PRO A 46 -17.00 -5.21 -2.11
N GLU A 47 -17.83 -4.18 -2.24
CA GLU A 47 -17.63 -3.10 -3.20
C GLU A 47 -16.49 -2.18 -2.73
N ASP A 48 -16.49 -1.81 -1.45
CA ASP A 48 -15.41 -1.02 -0.84
C ASP A 48 -14.07 -1.77 -0.88
N LEU A 49 -14.07 -3.08 -0.56
CA LEU A 49 -12.88 -3.91 -0.63
C LEU A 49 -12.34 -4.01 -2.06
N ALA A 50 -13.21 -4.18 -3.05
CA ALA A 50 -12.81 -4.23 -4.45
C ALA A 50 -12.15 -2.91 -4.90
N VAL A 51 -12.71 -1.76 -4.50
CA VAL A 51 -12.12 -0.44 -4.77
C VAL A 51 -10.72 -0.35 -4.16
N VAL A 52 -10.56 -0.64 -2.88
CA VAL A 52 -9.26 -0.56 -2.18
C VAL A 52 -8.23 -1.50 -2.81
N MET A 53 -8.60 -2.75 -3.09
CA MET A 53 -7.70 -3.76 -3.63
C MET A 53 -7.33 -3.50 -5.10
N SER A 54 -8.20 -2.85 -5.88
CA SER A 54 -7.94 -2.54 -7.29
C SER A 54 -6.64 -1.74 -7.50
N HIS A 55 -6.25 -0.92 -6.52
CA HIS A 55 -5.01 -0.17 -6.57
C HIS A 55 -3.75 -1.04 -6.57
N LEU A 56 -3.83 -2.30 -6.13
CA LEU A 56 -2.68 -3.21 -6.00
C LEU A 56 -2.60 -4.27 -7.11
N ILE A 57 -3.71 -4.52 -7.82
CA ILE A 57 -3.78 -5.55 -8.84
C ILE A 57 -2.79 -5.23 -9.96
N GLY A 58 -1.82 -6.12 -10.18
CA GLY A 58 -0.78 -5.96 -11.20
C GLY A 58 0.26 -4.87 -10.91
N ARG A 59 0.24 -4.24 -9.73
CA ARG A 59 1.14 -3.13 -9.35
C ARG A 59 2.11 -3.55 -8.25
N ALA A 60 3.18 -4.26 -8.63
CA ALA A 60 4.20 -4.73 -7.69
C ALA A 60 4.92 -3.57 -6.95
N ASP A 61 5.14 -2.45 -7.64
CA ASP A 61 5.72 -1.23 -7.05
C ASP A 61 4.91 -0.71 -5.85
N ARG A 62 3.57 -0.64 -5.99
CA ARG A 62 2.69 -0.21 -4.90
C ARG A 62 2.69 -1.18 -3.72
N GLN A 63 2.82 -2.48 -3.99
CA GLN A 63 2.97 -3.49 -2.93
C GLN A 63 4.29 -3.32 -2.17
N GLU A 64 5.39 -3.01 -2.86
CA GLU A 64 6.67 -2.69 -2.21
C GLU A 64 6.59 -1.39 -1.40
N ALA A 65 5.91 -0.36 -1.92
CA ALA A 65 5.68 0.89 -1.19
C ALA A 65 4.91 0.65 0.11
N ILE A 66 3.89 -0.21 0.10
CA ILE A 66 3.15 -0.62 1.30
C ILE A 66 4.07 -1.33 2.29
N LYS A 67 4.85 -2.32 1.84
CA LYS A 67 5.78 -3.04 2.73
C LYS A 67 6.74 -2.06 3.41
N ALA A 68 7.34 -1.16 2.63
CA ALA A 68 8.24 -0.14 3.15
C ALA A 68 7.56 0.80 4.16
N ALA A 69 6.32 1.21 3.91
CA ALA A 69 5.55 2.02 4.84
C ALA A 69 5.26 1.28 6.15
N ILE A 70 4.93 -0.01 6.09
CA ILE A 70 4.69 -0.86 7.27
C ILE A 70 5.99 -1.08 8.05
N GLU A 71 7.13 -1.25 7.37
CA GLU A 71 8.45 -1.37 8.02
C GLU A 71 8.83 -0.09 8.76
N ARG A 72 8.71 1.08 8.13
CA ARG A 72 8.97 2.38 8.78
C ARG A 72 8.11 2.55 10.04
N ARG A 73 6.81 2.25 9.93
CA ARG A 73 5.88 2.30 11.07
C ARG A 73 6.31 1.36 12.22
N GLN A 74 6.75 0.15 11.91
CA GLN A 74 7.22 -0.82 12.90
C GLN A 74 8.54 -0.40 13.56
N CYS A 75 9.42 0.29 12.83
CA CYS A 75 10.65 0.86 13.36
C CYS A 75 10.42 2.10 14.25
N GLY A 76 9.17 2.52 14.47
CA GLY A 76 8.84 3.70 15.27
C GLY A 76 9.00 5.03 14.52
N GLU A 77 9.28 4.97 13.22
CA GLU A 77 9.25 6.15 12.36
C GLU A 77 7.77 6.47 12.12
N THR A 78 7.26 7.42 12.90
CA THR A 78 5.94 8.02 12.63
C THR A 78 6.12 8.98 11.47
N ALA A 79 5.50 8.64 10.34
CA ALA A 79 5.38 9.52 9.19
C ALA A 79 4.64 10.81 9.57
#